data_AF-A0AAV5V9Q1-F1
#
_entry.id   AF-A0AAV5V9Q1-F1
#
_cell.length_a   1.000
_cell.length_b   1.000
_cell.length_c   1.000
_cell.angle_alpha   90.00
_cell.angle_beta   90.00
_cell.angle_gamma   90.00
#
_symmetry.space_group_name_H-M   'P 1'
#
loop_
_entity.id
_entity.type
_entity.pdbx_description
1 polymer ?
#
loop_
_entity_poly.entity_id
_entity_poly.type
_entity_poly.pdbx_seq_one_letter_code
_entity_poly.pdbx_strand_id
1 'polypeptide(L)'
;TMPLLFCLLFSLLSPSRSSFHPAFESFLVNNYGTSIASSLSRRDLGEKGSYGGMDSQGLTRSRQQSVVLVHGITNSAGTFSHVRDIWRVTDMRKVPSTVQLKEMRGKRM
;
A
#
# COMPACT_ATOMS: atom_id res chain seq x y z
N THR A 1 29.73 15.14 23.19
CA THR A 1 28.26 15.12 23.41
C THR A 1 27.46 15.27 22.11
N MET A 2 27.94 16.02 21.12
CA MET A 2 27.26 16.19 19.82
C MET A 2 27.01 14.91 18.97
N PRO A 3 27.91 13.91 18.89
CA PRO A 3 27.65 12.73 18.03
C PRO A 3 26.58 11.80 18.61
N LEU A 4 26.46 11.74 19.94
CA LEU A 4 25.43 10.95 20.63
C LEU A 4 24.02 11.51 20.39
N LEU A 5 23.90 12.84 20.39
CA LEU A 5 22.64 13.51 20.05
C LEU A 5 22.25 13.30 18.58
N PHE A 6 23.22 13.31 17.67
CA PHE A 6 22.98 13.07 16.24
C PHE A 6 22.54 11.62 15.97
N CYS A 7 23.18 10.63 16.60
CA CYS A 7 22.76 9.22 16.52
C CYS A 7 21.36 9.00 17.11
N LEU A 8 21.04 9.65 18.24
CA LEU A 8 19.72 9.57 18.87
C LEU A 8 18.65 10.17 17.97
N LEU A 9 18.92 11.33 17.34
CA LEU A 9 18.02 11.96 16.38
C LEU A 9 17.82 11.10 15.12
N PHE A 10 18.87 10.45 14.62
CA PHE A 10 18.79 9.58 13.45
C PHE A 10 17.99 8.30 13.73
N SER A 11 18.05 7.78 14.96
CA SER A 11 17.28 6.59 15.36
C SER A 11 15.75 6.82 15.41
N LEU A 12 15.32 8.08 15.46
CA LEU A 12 13.90 8.47 15.41
C LEU A 12 13.34 8.51 13.99
N LEU A 13 14.20 8.52 12.96
CA LEU A 13 13.76 8.42 11.56
C LEU A 13 13.40 6.95 11.27
N SER A 14 12.12 6.61 11.43
CA SER A 14 11.61 5.32 10.97
C SER A 14 11.62 5.29 9.44
N PRO A 15 12.36 4.37 8.78
CA PRO A 15 12.29 4.25 7.34
C PRO A 15 10.88 3.76 6.95
N SER A 16 10.09 4.64 6.34
CA SER A 16 8.82 4.26 5.76
C SER A 16 9.06 3.40 4.52
N ARG A 17 8.71 2.13 4.61
CA ARG A 17 8.93 1.18 3.52
C ARG A 17 7.69 1.11 2.62
N SER A 18 7.86 1.44 1.35
CA SER A 18 6.86 1.22 0.29
C SER A 18 7.02 -0.17 -0.32
N SER A 19 7.02 -1.18 0.54
CA SER A 19 7.17 -2.57 0.12
C SER A 19 5.81 -3.25 0.06
N PHE A 20 5.61 -4.07 -0.97
CA PHE A 20 4.54 -5.06 -0.95
C PHE A 20 4.79 -6.09 0.15
N HIS A 21 3.72 -6.74 0.60
CA HIS A 21 3.85 -7.94 1.42
C HIS A 21 4.63 -9.02 0.66
N PRO A 22 5.52 -9.80 1.31
CA PRO A 22 6.39 -10.77 0.63
C PRO A 22 5.66 -11.76 -0.26
N ALA A 23 4.47 -12.23 0.13
CA ALA A 23 3.68 -13.15 -0.68
C ALA A 23 3.24 -12.53 -2.02
N PHE A 24 2.83 -11.25 -2.02
CA PHE A 24 2.42 -10.56 -3.24
C PHE A 24 3.63 -10.16 -4.09
N GLU A 25 4.72 -9.77 -3.45
CA GLU A 25 5.99 -9.53 -4.13
C GLU A 25 6.49 -10.79 -4.85
N SER A 26 6.49 -11.95 -4.19
CA SER A 26 6.81 -13.24 -4.80
C SER A 26 5.89 -13.58 -5.97
N PHE A 27 4.58 -13.31 -5.85
CA PHE A 27 3.65 -13.46 -6.97
C PHE A 27 4.07 -12.58 -8.17
N LEU A 28 4.41 -11.31 -7.94
CA LEU A 28 4.83 -10.41 -9.02
C LEU A 28 6.14 -10.87 -9.66
N VAL A 29 7.12 -11.26 -8.85
CA VAL A 29 8.41 -11.77 -9.34
C VAL A 29 8.22 -13.04 -10.17
N ASN A 30 7.43 -14.00 -9.68
CA ASN A 30 7.25 -15.29 -10.34
C ASN A 30 6.47 -15.19 -11.66
N ASN A 31 5.57 -14.21 -11.80
CA ASN A 31 4.71 -14.09 -12.98
C ASN A 31 5.18 -13.01 -13.97
N TYR A 32 5.87 -11.98 -13.49
CA TYR A 32 6.22 -10.79 -14.29
C TYR A 32 7.69 -10.36 -14.18
N GLY A 33 8.48 -11.03 -13.33
CA GLY A 33 9.90 -10.74 -13.14
C GLY A 33 10.19 -9.64 -12.12
N THR A 34 11.44 -9.61 -11.67
CA THR A 34 11.93 -8.69 -10.63
C THR A 34 11.88 -7.22 -11.03
N SER A 35 12.12 -6.91 -12.31
CA SER A 35 12.08 -5.53 -12.82
C SER A 35 10.69 -4.92 -12.71
N ILE A 36 9.64 -5.67 -13.08
CA ILE A 36 8.25 -5.22 -12.96
C ILE A 36 7.85 -5.09 -11.49
N ALA A 37 8.17 -6.07 -10.65
CA ALA A 37 7.89 -6.01 -9.21
C ALA A 37 8.54 -4.78 -8.56
N SER A 38 9.79 -4.49 -8.88
CA SER A 38 10.51 -3.31 -8.38
C SER A 38 9.86 -2.01 -8.86
N SER A 39 9.58 -1.91 -10.16
CA SER A 39 8.96 -0.73 -10.77
C SER A 39 7.57 -0.42 -10.19
N LEU A 40 6.77 -1.46 -9.89
CA LEU A 40 5.45 -1.31 -9.28
C LEU A 40 5.52 -0.93 -7.80
N SER A 41 6.48 -1.46 -7.05
CA SER A 41 6.62 -1.16 -5.61
C SER A 41 7.01 0.29 -5.32
N ARG A 42 7.78 0.92 -6.24
CA ARG A 42 8.26 2.31 -6.10
C ARG A 42 8.88 2.61 -4.73
N ARG A 43 9.77 1.74 -4.25
CA ARG A 43 10.47 1.87 -2.95
C ARG A 43 11.17 3.22 -2.75
N ASP A 44 11.55 3.87 -3.85
CA ASP A 44 12.10 5.23 -3.89
C ASP A 44 11.16 6.31 -3.33
N LEU A 45 9.85 6.06 -3.33
CA LEU A 45 8.83 7.03 -2.92
C LEU A 45 8.47 6.98 -1.42
N GLY A 46 9.00 6.03 -0.65
CA GLY A 46 8.69 5.89 0.78
C GLY A 46 7.18 5.83 1.06
N GLU A 47 6.66 6.64 1.98
CA GLU A 47 5.21 6.68 2.28
C GLU A 47 4.29 6.97 1.09
N LYS A 48 4.83 7.43 -0.04
CA LYS A 48 4.08 7.73 -1.26
C LYS A 48 4.10 6.57 -2.26
N GLY A 49 4.95 5.56 -2.08
CA GLY A 49 5.07 4.43 -3.00
C GLY A 49 3.95 3.41 -2.84
N SER A 50 3.96 2.37 -3.66
CA SER A 50 2.91 1.34 -3.62
C SER A 50 3.06 0.45 -2.39
N TYR A 51 1.95 0.14 -1.75
CA TYR A 51 1.91 -0.71 -0.56
C TYR A 51 0.65 -1.58 -0.60
N GLY A 52 0.72 -2.74 0.07
CA GLY A 52 -0.39 -3.66 0.15
C GLY A 52 0.03 -5.10 0.29
N GLY A 53 -0.97 -5.97 0.33
CA GLY A 53 -0.82 -7.34 0.79
C GLY A 53 -1.16 -7.45 2.28
N MET A 54 -1.30 -8.68 2.75
CA MET A 54 -1.94 -8.96 4.03
C MET A 54 -0.92 -9.38 5.07
N ASP A 55 -0.95 -8.78 6.27
CA ASP A 55 -0.04 -9.08 7.40
C ASP A 55 -0.16 -10.52 7.95
N SER A 56 -1.04 -11.36 7.38
CA SER A 56 -1.08 -12.77 7.72
C SER A 56 0.11 -13.48 7.07
N GLN A 57 1.09 -13.83 7.90
CA GLN A 57 2.06 -14.89 7.60
C GLN A 57 1.28 -16.08 7.04
N GLY A 58 1.55 -16.41 5.78
CA GLY A 58 0.67 -17.20 4.93
C GLY A 58 0.16 -18.46 5.61
N LEU A 59 -1.13 -18.76 5.35
CA LEU A 59 -1.72 -20.11 5.25
C LEU A 59 -3.26 -20.02 5.29
N THR A 60 -3.84 -18.96 5.86
CA THR A 60 -5.30 -18.72 5.83
C THR A 60 -5.67 -17.75 4.71
N ARG A 61 -6.44 -18.24 3.72
CA ARG A 61 -7.07 -17.38 2.72
C ARG A 61 -7.96 -16.37 3.45
N SER A 62 -7.66 -15.09 3.34
CA SER A 62 -8.55 -14.08 3.94
C SER A 62 -9.92 -14.14 3.33
N ARG A 63 -10.91 -13.95 4.19
CA ARG A 63 -12.30 -13.77 3.80
C ARG A 63 -12.56 -12.37 3.25
N GLN A 64 -11.61 -11.44 3.38
CA GLN A 64 -11.72 -10.09 2.81
C GLN A 64 -11.51 -10.13 1.30
N GLN A 65 -12.30 -9.31 0.59
CA GLN A 65 -12.17 -9.13 -0.84
C GLN A 65 -10.97 -8.23 -1.16
N SER A 66 -10.18 -8.60 -2.17
CA SER A 66 -9.12 -7.73 -2.68
C SER A 66 -9.72 -6.52 -3.39
N VAL A 67 -9.23 -5.34 -3.07
CA VAL A 67 -9.64 -4.08 -3.71
C VAL A 67 -8.43 -3.46 -4.39
N VAL A 68 -8.60 -3.04 -5.63
CA VAL A 68 -7.60 -2.30 -6.40
C VAL A 68 -8.05 -0.85 -6.49
N LEU A 69 -7.17 0.07 -6.09
CA LEU A 69 -7.39 1.50 -6.24
C LEU A 69 -6.50 2.03 -7.37
N VAL A 70 -7.12 2.67 -8.36
CA VAL A 70 -6.43 3.36 -9.45
C VAL A 70 -6.57 4.87 -9.22
N HIS A 71 -5.46 5.59 -9.34
CA HIS A 71 -5.43 7.03 -9.13
C HIS A 71 -4.91 7.79 -10.36
N GLY A 72 -5.23 9.09 -10.43
CA GLY A 72 -4.72 10.00 -11.47
C GLY A 72 -3.26 10.41 -11.27
N ILE A 73 -2.73 11.13 -12.26
CA ILE A 73 -1.31 11.49 -12.39
C ILE A 73 -0.74 12.38 -11.26
N THR A 74 -1.58 13.18 -10.60
CA THR A 74 -1.16 14.11 -9.53
C THR A 74 -1.21 13.49 -8.13
N ASN A 75 -1.60 12.21 -8.03
CA ASN A 75 -1.72 11.51 -6.77
C ASN A 75 -0.71 10.38 -6.67
N SER A 76 -0.53 9.88 -5.45
CA SER A 76 0.21 8.66 -5.19
C SER A 76 -0.63 7.70 -4.36
N ALA A 77 -0.17 6.46 -4.17
CA ALA A 77 -0.82 5.55 -3.22
C ALA A 77 -0.96 6.21 -1.83
N GLY A 78 0.07 6.99 -1.43
CA GLY A 78 0.14 7.84 -0.23
C GLY A 78 -1.12 8.67 0.02
N THR A 79 -1.62 9.33 -1.03
CA THR A 79 -2.79 10.22 -0.98
C THR A 79 -4.05 9.52 -0.45
N PHE A 80 -4.13 8.19 -0.58
CA PHE A 80 -5.31 7.41 -0.23
C PHE A 80 -5.12 6.55 1.03
N SER A 81 -4.17 6.89 1.91
CA SER A 81 -3.96 6.22 3.20
C SER A 81 -5.25 6.10 4.02
N HIS A 82 -6.05 7.16 4.07
CA HIS A 82 -7.33 7.16 4.78
C HIS A 82 -8.36 6.17 4.19
N VAL A 83 -8.43 6.08 2.85
CA VAL A 83 -9.31 5.13 2.16
C VAL A 83 -8.88 3.69 2.44
N ARG A 84 -7.57 3.43 2.41
CA ARG A 84 -6.99 2.14 2.81
C ARG A 84 -7.42 1.77 4.22
N ASP A 85 -7.33 2.70 5.17
CA ASP A 85 -7.63 2.41 6.59
C ASP A 85 -9.11 2.09 6.80
N ILE A 86 -10.01 2.77 6.07
CA ILE A 86 -11.45 2.42 6.04
C ILE A 86 -11.66 0.99 5.49
N TRP A 87 -11.01 0.64 4.39
CA TRP A 87 -11.17 -0.69 3.78
C TRP A 87 -10.58 -1.82 4.62
N ARG A 88 -9.58 -1.54 5.47
CA ARG A 88 -9.04 -2.54 6.42
C ARG A 88 -10.09 -3.01 7.42
N VAL A 89 -10.97 -2.11 7.86
CA VAL A 89 -12.02 -2.40 8.86
C VAL A 89 -13.39 -2.69 8.25
N THR A 90 -13.56 -2.44 6.96
CA THR A 90 -14.83 -2.63 6.25
C THR A 90 -14.88 -4.00 5.56
N ASP A 91 -15.97 -4.75 5.73
CA ASP A 91 -16.23 -5.93 4.89
C ASP A 91 -16.73 -5.48 3.51
N MET A 92 -15.79 -5.29 2.59
CA MET A 92 -16.07 -4.80 1.24
C MET A 92 -17.02 -5.67 0.42
N ARG A 93 -17.26 -6.93 0.83
CA ARG A 93 -18.26 -7.82 0.22
C ARG A 93 -19.70 -7.38 0.51
N LYS A 94 -19.91 -6.64 1.60
CA LYS A 94 -21.22 -6.11 2.02
C LYS A 94 -21.51 -4.73 1.43
N VAL A 95 -20.51 -4.10 0.80
CA VAL A 95 -20.67 -2.78 0.18
C VAL A 95 -21.30 -2.94 -1.21
N PRO A 96 -22.45 -2.29 -1.50
CA PRO A 96 -23.07 -2.36 -2.82
C PRO A 96 -22.11 -1.88 -3.92
N SER A 97 -22.07 -2.59 -5.06
CA SER A 97 -21.19 -2.27 -6.20
C SER A 97 -21.40 -0.85 -6.75
N THR A 98 -22.61 -0.31 -6.65
CA THR A 98 -22.97 1.05 -7.05
C THR A 98 -22.28 2.13 -6.21
N VAL A 99 -21.96 1.83 -4.95
CA VAL A 99 -21.25 2.76 -4.04
C VAL A 99 -19.74 2.74 -4.33
N GLN A 100 -19.18 1.56 -4.63
CA GLN A 100 -17.77 1.41 -4.98
C GLN A 100 -17.38 2.23 -6.23
N LEU A 101 -18.28 2.29 -7.23
CA LEU A 101 -18.06 3.07 -8.46
C LEU A 101 -18.25 4.59 -8.27
N LYS A 102 -19.13 5.00 -7.34
CA LYS A 102 -19.46 6.42 -7.13
C LYS A 102 -18.34 7.17 -6.39
N GLU A 103 -17.69 6.51 -5.44
CA GLU A 103 -16.56 7.10 -4.70
C GLU A 103 -15.33 7.31 -5.60
N MET A 104 -15.13 6.45 -6.61
CA MET A 104 -14.10 6.63 -7.63
C MET A 104 -14.37 7.79 -8.60
N ARG A 105 -15.64 8.15 -8.85
CA ARG A 105 -16.00 9.26 -9.76
C ARG A 105 -16.12 10.62 -9.07
N GLY A 106 -16.32 10.67 -7.75
CA GLY A 106 -16.59 11.89 -6.98
C GLY A 106 -15.36 12.71 -6.56
N LYS A 107 -14.14 12.18 -6.68
CA LYS A 107 -12.88 12.86 -6.31
C LYS A 107 -12.12 13.41 -7.53
N ARG A 108 -12.81 14.12 -8.43
CA ARG A 108 -12.15 15.06 -9.34
C ARG A 108 -12.00 16.40 -8.58
N MET A 109 -10.87 16.58 -7.91
CA MET A 109 -10.34 17.89 -7.55
C MET A 109 -9.05 18.10 -8.32
#